data_AF-A0A498Q4L4-F1
#
_entry.id   AF-A0A498Q4L4-F1
#
_cell.length_a   1.000
_cell.length_b   1.000
_cell.length_c   1.000
_cell.angle_alpha   90.00
_cell.angle_beta   90.00
_cell.angle_gamma   90.00
#
_symmetry.space_group_name_H-M   'P 1'
#
loop_
_entity.id
_entity.type
_entity.pdbx_description
1 polymer ?
#
loop_
_entity_poly.entity_id
_entity_poly.type
_entity_poly.pdbx_seq_one_letter_code
_entity_poly.pdbx_strand_id
1 'polypeptide(L)'
;MLPQIKNWLNTPGHTEEVILLYLEDELQDAAAYSSTLAILEDSLRRPDGTSLIYHPDQAGRAANGCVPLPLQTSRNDVRAAGAQVVLVSSCIQSWSNDVFTWKGPEVESGSTSRYQPYPTCDATYDSDVYATKLVRYYEDSTLVSALTSPTRPPANPAALTPSKVQAMTDCGVNLFGFDQLLPEDGRIQATLWSWAPDEPRATAGSCTLQAANGRWVAAPCEAPHPAACLNAGGTWTLTPNPVRFDQAPLACAAVNADFALPRTGNQNARLHAVAGPAGGAWVRYLAATAPGPAATTTPAPAPRELR
;
A
#
# COMPACT_ATOMS: atom_id res chain seq x y z
N MET A 1 -2.19 7.46 -19.90
CA MET A 1 -2.21 6.98 -18.50
C MET A 1 -3.42 7.53 -17.74
N LEU A 2 -3.65 8.85 -17.68
CA LEU A 2 -4.80 9.42 -16.98
C LEU A 2 -6.19 8.90 -17.44
N PRO A 3 -6.48 8.73 -18.74
CA PRO A 3 -7.76 8.13 -19.17
C PRO A 3 -7.93 6.69 -18.68
N GLN A 4 -6.84 5.91 -18.62
CA GLN A 4 -6.88 4.55 -18.07
C GLN A 4 -7.19 4.56 -16.57
N ILE A 5 -6.57 5.45 -15.80
CA ILE A 5 -6.89 5.65 -14.37
C ILE A 5 -8.35 6.04 -14.19
N LYS A 6 -8.82 7.05 -14.93
CA LYS A 6 -10.22 7.51 -14.91
C LYS A 6 -11.19 6.36 -15.16
N ASN A 7 -10.97 5.61 -16.24
CA ASN A 7 -11.88 4.53 -16.62
C ASN A 7 -11.87 3.41 -15.57
N TRP A 8 -10.69 3.07 -15.04
CA TRP A 8 -10.57 2.07 -13.99
C TRP A 8 -11.29 2.49 -12.71
N LEU A 9 -11.09 3.71 -12.22
CA LEU A 9 -11.75 4.22 -11.00
C LEU A 9 -13.29 4.31 -11.12
N ASN A 10 -13.79 4.58 -12.33
CA ASN A 10 -15.23 4.65 -12.60
C ASN A 10 -15.86 3.28 -12.96
N THR A 11 -15.08 2.21 -12.99
CA THR A 11 -15.61 0.86 -13.23
C THR A 11 -16.38 0.37 -12.00
N PRO A 12 -17.58 -0.22 -12.15
CA PRO A 12 -18.30 -0.80 -11.03
C PRO A 12 -17.43 -1.80 -10.26
N GLY A 13 -17.38 -1.65 -8.93
CA GLY A 13 -16.51 -2.45 -8.05
C GLY A 13 -15.18 -1.78 -7.68
N HIS A 14 -14.77 -0.70 -8.36
CA HIS A 14 -13.57 0.07 -8.01
C HIS A 14 -13.87 1.41 -7.33
N THR A 15 -15.14 1.68 -7.01
CA THR A 15 -15.57 2.92 -6.35
C THR A 15 -15.02 3.05 -4.93
N GLU A 16 -14.60 1.94 -4.32
CA GLU A 16 -13.97 1.90 -3.00
C GLU A 16 -12.44 2.11 -3.03
N GLU A 17 -11.85 2.17 -4.23
CA GLU A 17 -10.41 2.29 -4.41
C GLU A 17 -9.96 3.75 -4.36
N VAL A 18 -8.76 3.97 -3.81
CA VAL A 18 -8.11 5.28 -3.73
C VAL A 18 -6.69 5.15 -4.24
N ILE A 19 -6.28 6.07 -5.11
CA ILE A 19 -4.95 6.10 -5.70
C ILE A 19 -4.19 7.32 -5.17
N LEU A 20 -2.94 7.10 -4.78
CA LEU A 20 -1.96 8.16 -4.56
C LEU A 20 -1.15 8.34 -5.86
N LEU A 21 -1.23 9.53 -6.47
CA LEU A 21 -0.49 9.85 -7.68
C LEU A 21 0.65 10.82 -7.35
N TYR A 22 1.88 10.33 -7.46
CA TYR A 22 3.08 11.16 -7.34
C TYR A 22 3.38 11.87 -8.66
N LEU A 23 3.52 13.19 -8.57
CA LEU A 23 3.89 14.07 -9.67
C LEU A 23 5.35 14.50 -9.45
N GLU A 24 6.25 13.97 -10.26
CA GLU A 24 7.62 14.47 -10.34
C GLU A 24 7.62 15.79 -11.10
N ASP A 25 8.33 16.79 -10.56
CA ASP A 25 8.33 18.14 -11.12
C ASP A 25 9.47 18.33 -12.10
N GLU A 26 9.12 18.30 -13.37
CA GLU A 26 9.99 18.67 -14.49
C GLU A 26 9.41 19.87 -15.26
N LEU A 27 8.48 20.60 -14.64
CA LEU A 27 7.78 21.72 -15.26
C LEU A 27 8.63 22.99 -15.14
N GLN A 28 8.69 23.74 -16.24
CA GLN A 28 9.67 24.84 -16.37
C GLN A 28 9.12 26.21 -15.95
N ASP A 29 7.80 26.40 -15.98
CA ASP A 29 7.18 27.70 -15.70
C ASP A 29 5.73 27.61 -15.18
N ALA A 30 5.18 28.74 -14.73
CA ALA A 30 3.84 28.89 -14.18
C ALA A 30 2.71 28.49 -15.15
N ALA A 31 2.89 28.68 -16.46
CA ALA A 31 1.90 28.28 -17.45
C ALA A 31 1.86 26.75 -17.57
N ALA A 32 3.00 26.08 -17.49
CA ALA A 32 3.09 24.63 -17.48
C ALA A 32 2.37 24.01 -16.24
N TYR A 33 2.52 24.59 -15.05
CA TYR A 33 1.80 24.15 -13.85
C TYR A 33 0.28 24.30 -14.01
N SER A 34 -0.19 25.47 -14.42
CA SER A 34 -1.63 25.72 -14.58
C SER A 34 -2.25 24.84 -15.67
N SER A 35 -1.55 24.63 -16.80
CA SER A 35 -1.99 23.70 -17.85
C SER A 35 -2.04 22.25 -17.34
N THR A 36 -1.06 21.83 -16.55
CA THR A 36 -1.02 20.46 -15.99
C THR A 36 -2.18 20.23 -15.04
N LEU A 37 -2.46 21.19 -14.15
CA LEU A 37 -3.61 21.14 -13.25
C LEU A 37 -4.94 21.07 -14.02
N ALA A 38 -5.10 21.89 -15.06
CA ALA A 38 -6.31 21.85 -15.89
C ALA A 38 -6.51 20.47 -16.54
N ILE A 39 -5.43 19.85 -17.03
CA ILE A 39 -5.47 18.50 -17.62
C ILE A 39 -5.83 17.45 -16.57
N LEU A 40 -5.25 17.51 -15.37
CA LEU A 40 -5.55 16.60 -14.28
C LEU A 40 -7.02 16.71 -13.87
N GLU A 41 -7.51 17.94 -13.68
CA GLU A 41 -8.90 18.24 -13.33
C GLU A 41 -9.89 17.79 -14.41
N ASP A 42 -9.60 18.01 -15.69
CA ASP A 42 -10.49 17.59 -16.77
C ASP A 42 -10.51 16.06 -16.94
N SER A 43 -9.33 15.43 -16.81
CA SER A 43 -9.18 14.00 -17.01
C SER A 43 -9.78 13.19 -15.87
N LEU A 44 -9.51 13.57 -14.61
CA LEU A 44 -9.86 12.80 -13.42
C LEU A 44 -11.25 13.19 -12.90
N ARG A 45 -12.27 12.90 -13.71
CA ARG A 45 -13.68 13.15 -13.38
C ARG A 45 -14.53 11.90 -13.39
N ARG A 46 -15.64 11.96 -12.66
CA ARG A 46 -16.74 11.02 -12.75
C ARG A 46 -17.57 11.25 -14.02
N PRO A 47 -18.45 10.30 -14.40
CA PRO A 47 -19.38 10.50 -15.51
C PRO A 47 -20.32 11.70 -15.35
N ASP A 48 -20.62 12.10 -14.11
CA ASP A 48 -21.44 13.28 -13.80
C ASP A 48 -20.66 14.60 -13.80
N GLY A 49 -19.36 14.56 -14.12
CA GLY A 49 -18.48 15.74 -14.20
C GLY A 49 -17.86 16.16 -12.87
N THR A 50 -18.17 15.51 -11.75
CA THR A 50 -17.52 15.81 -10.45
C THR A 50 -16.05 15.37 -10.45
N SER A 51 -15.19 16.10 -9.73
CA SER A 51 -13.76 15.77 -9.63
C SER A 51 -13.55 14.50 -8.81
N LEU A 52 -12.56 13.69 -9.22
CA LEU A 52 -12.05 12.56 -8.44
C LEU A 52 -10.94 12.98 -7.47
N ILE A 53 -10.47 14.23 -7.54
CA ILE A 53 -9.28 14.69 -6.81
C ILE A 53 -9.66 15.10 -5.40
N TYR A 54 -8.87 14.63 -4.44
CA TYR A 54 -8.93 15.05 -3.04
C TYR A 54 -8.01 16.25 -2.87
N HIS A 55 -8.60 17.44 -2.71
CA HIS A 55 -7.86 18.69 -2.64
C HIS A 55 -7.35 18.99 -1.22
N PRO A 56 -6.20 19.66 -1.09
CA PRO A 56 -5.72 20.17 0.17
C PRO A 56 -6.68 21.15 0.87
N ASP A 57 -6.88 20.95 2.17
CA ASP A 57 -7.48 21.96 3.04
C ASP A 57 -6.48 23.08 3.29
N GLN A 58 -6.84 24.28 2.83
CA GLN A 58 -5.98 25.45 2.90
C GLN A 58 -5.75 25.95 4.32
N ALA A 59 -6.59 25.57 5.28
CA ALA A 59 -6.35 25.80 6.70
C ALA A 59 -5.11 25.05 7.21
N GLY A 60 -4.71 23.95 6.55
CA GLY A 60 -3.54 23.15 6.88
C GLY A 60 -2.22 23.64 6.27
N ARG A 61 -2.20 24.84 5.66
CA ARG A 61 -1.01 25.34 4.97
C ARG A 61 0.12 25.64 5.95
N ALA A 62 1.28 25.03 5.70
CA ALA A 62 2.49 25.28 6.47
C ALA A 62 3.21 26.57 6.02
N ALA A 63 4.22 27.00 6.78
CA ALA A 63 4.97 28.22 6.54
C ALA A 63 5.71 28.25 5.18
N ASN A 64 6.03 27.08 4.61
CA ASN A 64 6.62 26.96 3.28
C ASN A 64 5.60 27.22 2.14
N GLY A 65 4.33 27.45 2.48
CA GLY A 65 3.28 27.71 1.52
C GLY A 65 2.68 26.46 0.90
N CYS A 66 2.90 25.26 1.46
CA CYS A 66 2.28 24.02 0.99
C CYS A 66 1.48 23.34 2.11
N VAL A 67 0.50 22.52 1.74
CA VAL A 67 -0.24 21.68 2.69
C VAL A 67 0.41 20.29 2.71
N PRO A 68 0.92 19.81 3.86
CA PRO A 68 1.49 18.48 3.96
C PRO A 68 0.47 17.37 3.66
N LEU A 69 0.91 16.27 3.06
CA LEU A 69 0.08 15.08 2.89
C LEU A 69 -0.41 14.59 4.27
N PRO A 70 -1.73 14.48 4.49
CA PRO A 70 -2.26 14.11 5.80
C PRO A 70 -2.21 12.60 6.01
N LEU A 71 -1.15 12.10 6.64
CA LEU A 71 -0.96 10.66 6.91
C LEU A 71 -2.04 10.03 7.81
N GLN A 72 -2.83 10.85 8.52
CA GLN A 72 -3.93 10.40 9.35
C GLN A 72 -5.27 10.29 8.59
N THR A 73 -5.33 10.82 7.36
CA THR A 73 -6.52 10.70 6.52
C THR A 73 -6.59 9.29 5.95
N SER A 74 -7.69 8.59 6.26
CA SER A 74 -7.92 7.26 5.75
C SER A 74 -8.46 7.30 4.31
N ARG A 75 -8.38 6.16 3.61
CA ARG A 75 -9.06 5.98 2.32
C ARG A 75 -10.56 6.27 2.42
N ASN A 76 -11.19 5.95 3.56
CA ASN A 76 -12.62 6.19 3.76
C ASN A 76 -12.94 7.68 3.85
N ASP A 77 -12.06 8.46 4.48
CA ASP A 77 -12.22 9.92 4.58
C ASP A 77 -12.12 10.57 3.20
N VAL A 78 -11.15 10.13 2.38
CA VAL A 78 -11.02 10.56 0.97
C VAL A 78 -12.31 10.27 0.19
N ARG A 79 -12.87 9.06 0.33
CA ARG A 79 -14.13 8.69 -0.35
C ARG A 79 -15.34 9.43 0.19
N ALA A 80 -15.39 9.68 1.50
CA ALA A 80 -16.46 10.45 2.12
C ALA A 80 -16.47 11.91 1.62
N ALA A 81 -15.32 12.44 1.21
CA ALA A 81 -15.20 13.72 0.51
C ALA A 81 -15.59 13.65 -0.98
N GLY A 82 -16.04 12.50 -1.48
CA GLY A 82 -16.41 12.28 -2.87
C GLY A 82 -15.22 12.03 -3.81
N ALA A 83 -14.01 11.93 -3.28
CA ALA A 83 -12.77 11.79 -4.05
C ALA A 83 -12.22 10.36 -4.05
N GLN A 84 -11.28 10.08 -4.97
CA GLN A 84 -10.55 8.81 -5.09
C GLN A 84 -9.08 8.98 -5.49
N VAL A 85 -8.63 10.20 -5.81
CA VAL A 85 -7.25 10.47 -6.23
C VAL A 85 -6.64 11.49 -5.28
N VAL A 86 -5.52 11.13 -4.66
CA VAL A 86 -4.70 12.06 -3.85
C VAL A 86 -3.46 12.40 -4.67
N LEU A 87 -3.28 13.68 -4.98
CA LEU A 87 -2.11 14.17 -5.72
C LEU A 87 -1.01 14.59 -4.75
N VAL A 88 0.21 14.13 -4.99
CA VAL A 88 1.38 14.52 -4.19
C VAL A 88 2.56 14.92 -5.06
N SER A 89 3.35 15.88 -4.57
CA SER A 89 4.65 16.25 -5.14
C SER A 89 5.57 16.82 -4.07
N SER A 90 6.77 17.24 -4.46
CA SER A 90 7.55 18.21 -3.71
C SER A 90 6.77 19.51 -3.48
N CYS A 91 7.16 20.31 -2.48
CA CYS A 91 6.48 21.58 -2.20
C CYS A 91 6.77 22.60 -3.30
N ILE A 92 5.77 22.85 -4.14
CA ILE A 92 5.80 23.84 -5.22
C ILE A 92 4.58 24.73 -5.07
N GLN A 93 4.81 26.03 -4.91
CA GLN A 93 3.75 26.98 -4.61
C GLN A 93 2.72 27.09 -5.75
N SER A 94 3.18 26.97 -7.01
CA SER A 94 2.37 27.14 -8.22
C SER A 94 1.18 26.19 -8.35
N TRP A 95 1.19 25.03 -7.68
CA TRP A 95 0.06 24.08 -7.64
C TRP A 95 -0.33 23.63 -6.24
N SER A 96 0.17 24.31 -5.21
CA SER A 96 -0.01 23.93 -3.80
C SER A 96 -1.46 23.96 -3.31
N ASN A 97 -2.38 24.55 -4.10
CA ASN A 97 -3.81 24.55 -3.82
C ASN A 97 -4.45 23.19 -4.11
N ASP A 98 -3.85 22.40 -5.00
CA ASP A 98 -4.44 21.17 -5.55
C ASP A 98 -3.58 19.94 -5.28
N VAL A 99 -2.30 20.14 -4.98
CA VAL A 99 -1.31 19.07 -4.78
C VAL A 99 -0.75 19.16 -3.36
N PHE A 100 -0.84 18.06 -2.60
CA PHE A 100 -0.20 17.98 -1.29
C PHE A 100 1.31 17.91 -1.45
N THR A 101 2.05 18.56 -0.54
CA THR A 101 3.48 18.26 -0.41
C THR A 101 3.66 16.95 0.34
N TRP A 102 4.33 15.98 -0.26
CA TRP A 102 4.77 14.80 0.48
C TRP A 102 6.11 15.01 1.21
N LYS A 103 6.82 16.13 0.93
CA LYS A 103 8.12 16.47 1.55
C LYS A 103 7.99 16.67 3.04
N GLY A 104 8.70 15.86 3.83
CA GLY A 104 8.67 15.78 5.29
C GLY A 104 7.98 14.51 5.80
N PRO A 105 6.74 14.20 5.36
CA PRO A 105 6.09 12.92 5.60
C PRO A 105 6.81 11.69 5.02
N GLU A 106 7.61 11.85 3.97
CA GLU A 106 8.31 10.77 3.31
C GLU A 106 9.77 10.61 3.79
N VAL A 107 10.27 9.39 3.66
CA VAL A 107 11.70 9.11 3.55
C VAL A 107 11.91 8.26 2.32
N GLU A 108 13.01 8.48 1.61
CA GLU A 108 13.30 7.70 0.42
C GLU A 108 14.77 7.31 0.34
N SER A 109 15.00 6.15 -0.25
CA SER A 109 16.34 5.64 -0.49
C SER A 109 16.39 4.85 -1.80
N GLY A 110 17.51 4.95 -2.49
CA GLY A 110 17.86 3.96 -3.49
C GLY A 110 17.98 2.59 -2.82
N SER A 111 17.63 1.53 -3.55
CA SER A 111 17.73 0.19 -2.98
C SER A 111 19.17 -0.14 -2.52
N THR A 112 19.28 -0.84 -1.37
CA THR A 112 20.56 -1.13 -0.71
C THR A 112 20.81 -2.63 -0.58
N SER A 113 22.05 -3.08 -0.75
CA SER A 113 22.41 -4.49 -0.56
C SER A 113 22.39 -4.95 0.90
N ARG A 114 22.26 -4.02 1.85
CA ARG A 114 22.36 -4.29 3.29
C ARG A 114 21.01 -4.59 3.96
N TYR A 115 19.90 -4.43 3.25
CA TYR A 115 18.57 -4.61 3.82
C TYR A 115 18.41 -6.03 4.39
N GLN A 116 17.93 -6.14 5.63
CA GLN A 116 17.71 -7.42 6.30
C GLN A 116 16.22 -7.72 6.46
N PRO A 117 15.83 -9.01 6.59
CA PRO A 117 14.46 -9.36 6.97
C PRO A 117 14.06 -8.76 8.33
N TYR A 118 12.75 -8.62 8.54
CA TYR A 118 12.19 -8.31 9.85
C TYR A 118 12.70 -9.33 10.90
N PRO A 119 13.06 -8.90 12.13
CA PRO A 119 12.87 -7.56 12.70
C PRO A 119 14.02 -6.58 12.45
N THR A 120 15.10 -7.01 11.78
CA THR A 120 16.32 -6.20 11.65
C THR A 120 16.17 -5.06 10.63
N CYS A 121 15.50 -5.30 9.51
CA CYS A 121 15.16 -4.28 8.51
C CYS A 121 16.38 -3.48 7.98
N ASP A 122 16.19 -2.20 7.62
CA ASP A 122 17.29 -1.31 7.25
C ASP A 122 17.93 -0.69 8.52
N ALA A 123 19.26 -0.70 8.59
CA ALA A 123 19.99 -0.05 9.68
C ALA A 123 19.90 1.49 9.65
N THR A 124 19.49 2.07 8.51
CA THR A 124 19.34 3.53 8.37
C THR A 124 18.07 4.07 9.02
N TYR A 125 16.99 3.26 9.07
CA TYR A 125 15.70 3.70 9.58
C TYR A 125 15.33 2.90 10.82
N ASP A 126 15.08 3.60 11.92
CA ASP A 126 14.54 2.97 13.12
C ASP A 126 13.06 2.60 12.96
N SER A 127 12.50 1.94 13.97
CA SER A 127 11.11 1.51 13.96
C SER A 127 10.09 2.66 13.97
N ASP A 128 10.46 3.85 14.44
CA ASP A 128 9.57 5.02 14.47
C ASP A 128 9.35 5.57 13.06
N VAL A 129 10.40 5.57 12.23
CA VAL A 129 10.30 5.94 10.81
C VAL A 129 9.27 5.07 10.09
N TYR A 130 9.36 3.74 10.21
CA TYR A 130 8.38 2.83 9.59
C TYR A 130 6.96 2.96 10.16
N ALA A 131 6.80 3.51 11.37
CA ALA A 131 5.50 3.70 12.00
C ALA A 131 4.85 5.04 11.63
N THR A 132 5.63 6.06 11.27
CA THR A 132 5.15 7.46 11.16
C THR A 132 5.39 8.10 9.81
N LYS A 133 6.17 7.47 8.92
CA LYS A 133 6.54 8.02 7.61
C LYS A 133 6.03 7.16 6.46
N LEU A 134 5.94 7.78 5.28
CA LEU A 134 5.89 7.04 4.02
C LEU A 134 7.30 6.65 3.62
N VAL A 135 7.61 5.35 3.68
CA VAL A 135 8.94 4.85 3.33
C VAL A 135 8.94 4.37 1.89
N ARG A 136 9.76 5.01 1.05
CA ARG A 136 9.92 4.68 -0.37
C ARG A 136 11.30 4.08 -0.66
N TYR A 137 11.32 2.96 -1.37
CA TYR A 137 12.53 2.46 -2.02
C TYR A 137 12.32 2.42 -3.53
N TYR A 138 13.33 2.83 -4.28
CA TYR A 138 13.26 2.87 -5.74
C TYR A 138 14.50 2.25 -6.38
N GLU A 139 14.28 1.74 -7.59
CA GLU A 139 15.33 1.40 -8.53
C GLU A 139 15.65 2.64 -9.38
N ASP A 140 16.92 2.76 -9.76
CA ASP A 140 17.40 3.79 -10.68
C ASP A 140 18.27 3.09 -11.73
N SER A 141 17.60 2.42 -12.67
CA SER A 141 18.22 1.75 -13.81
C SER A 141 18.34 2.69 -15.02
N THR A 142 18.76 3.94 -14.79
CA THR A 142 19.06 4.85 -15.90
C THR A 142 20.33 4.43 -16.65
N LEU A 143 20.40 4.74 -17.96
CA LEU A 143 21.60 4.54 -18.78
C LEU A 143 22.82 5.27 -18.19
N VAL A 144 22.61 6.43 -17.55
CA VAL A 144 23.66 7.19 -16.87
C VAL A 144 24.19 6.44 -15.65
N SER A 145 23.33 5.84 -14.83
CA SER A 145 23.75 4.94 -13.74
C SER A 145 24.51 3.72 -14.26
N ALA A 146 24.09 3.14 -15.39
CA ALA A 146 24.80 2.03 -16.04
C ALA A 146 26.16 2.44 -16.66
N LEU A 147 26.31 3.69 -17.13
CA LEU A 147 27.55 4.22 -17.70
C LEU A 147 28.55 4.70 -16.63
N THR A 148 28.05 5.22 -15.50
CA THR A 148 28.88 5.71 -14.39
C THR A 148 29.25 4.61 -13.39
N SER A 149 28.46 3.53 -13.33
CA SER A 149 28.74 2.32 -12.55
C SER A 149 28.50 1.07 -13.40
N PRO A 150 29.38 0.77 -14.38
CA PRO A 150 29.19 -0.32 -15.33
C PRO A 150 29.36 -1.69 -14.66
N THR A 151 28.30 -2.20 -14.06
CA THR A 151 28.20 -3.61 -13.67
C THR A 151 27.59 -4.40 -14.83
N ARG A 152 28.44 -4.87 -15.75
CA ARG A 152 28.11 -6.10 -16.50
C ARG A 152 27.92 -7.24 -15.48
N PRO A 153 27.04 -8.23 -15.72
CA PRO A 153 26.48 -9.06 -14.66
C PRO A 153 27.61 -9.69 -13.84
N PRO A 154 27.61 -9.39 -12.54
CA PRO A 154 26.80 -10.21 -11.64
C PRO A 154 25.64 -9.42 -11.03
N ALA A 155 24.72 -10.16 -10.40
CA ALA A 155 23.53 -9.67 -9.72
C ALA A 155 23.82 -8.33 -9.03
N ASN A 156 23.13 -7.27 -9.44
CA ASN A 156 23.13 -6.02 -8.70
C ASN A 156 22.66 -6.37 -7.27
N PRO A 157 23.53 -6.32 -6.24
CA PRO A 157 23.13 -6.72 -4.89
C PRO A 157 22.15 -5.72 -4.28
N ALA A 158 22.07 -4.52 -4.87
CA ALA A 158 21.03 -3.54 -4.60
C ALA A 158 19.75 -3.79 -5.42
N ALA A 159 19.64 -4.77 -6.31
CA ALA A 159 18.36 -5.04 -7.00
C ALA A 159 17.24 -5.32 -5.98
N LEU A 160 16.01 -4.91 -6.31
CA LEU A 160 14.84 -5.28 -5.52
C LEU A 160 14.35 -6.65 -5.99
N THR A 161 14.91 -7.74 -5.49
CA THR A 161 14.38 -9.08 -5.77
C THR A 161 13.01 -9.27 -5.10
N PRO A 162 12.14 -10.19 -5.57
CA PRO A 162 10.86 -10.48 -4.89
C PRO A 162 11.03 -10.80 -3.40
N SER A 163 12.04 -11.57 -3.02
CA SER A 163 12.32 -11.88 -1.61
C SER A 163 12.69 -10.65 -0.78
N LYS A 164 13.44 -9.72 -1.36
CA LYS A 164 13.83 -8.47 -0.71
C LYS A 164 12.65 -7.51 -0.59
N VAL A 165 11.80 -7.43 -1.61
CA VAL A 165 10.56 -6.66 -1.57
C VAL A 165 9.63 -7.19 -0.48
N GLN A 166 9.51 -8.51 -0.34
CA GLN A 166 8.71 -9.10 0.75
C GLN A 166 9.28 -8.69 2.11
N ALA A 167 10.59 -8.83 2.31
CA ALA A 167 11.25 -8.40 3.55
C ALA A 167 11.05 -6.89 3.84
N MET A 168 11.16 -6.04 2.82
CA MET A 168 10.91 -4.60 2.92
C MET A 168 9.45 -4.30 3.28
N THR A 169 8.51 -5.02 2.68
CA THR A 169 7.08 -4.89 2.97
C THR A 169 6.78 -5.31 4.41
N ASP A 170 7.36 -6.41 4.88
CA ASP A 170 7.27 -6.89 6.27
C ASP A 170 7.91 -5.90 7.25
N CYS A 171 8.89 -5.12 6.82
CA CYS A 171 9.48 -4.05 7.62
C CYS A 171 8.67 -2.76 7.65
N GLY A 172 7.75 -2.56 6.69
CA GLY A 172 6.86 -1.40 6.63
C GLY A 172 7.15 -0.43 5.49
N VAL A 173 7.95 -0.82 4.49
CA VAL A 173 8.07 -0.05 3.24
C VAL A 173 6.71 0.00 2.54
N ASN A 174 6.28 1.19 2.13
CA ASN A 174 4.94 1.43 1.60
C ASN A 174 4.93 1.73 0.10
N LEU A 175 6.03 2.27 -0.44
CA LEU A 175 6.14 2.65 -1.84
C LEU A 175 7.38 2.02 -2.49
N PHE A 176 7.17 1.36 -3.62
CA PHE A 176 8.23 0.80 -4.42
C PHE A 176 8.24 1.46 -5.80
N GLY A 177 9.38 2.04 -6.19
CA GLY A 177 9.63 2.49 -7.56
C GLY A 177 10.35 1.39 -8.34
N PHE A 178 9.60 0.43 -8.88
CA PHE A 178 10.18 -0.64 -9.70
C PHE A 178 10.44 -0.18 -11.13
N ASP A 179 11.60 -0.55 -11.65
CA ASP A 179 11.92 -0.36 -13.06
C ASP A 179 11.61 -1.62 -13.87
N GLN A 180 11.28 -1.43 -15.15
CA GLN A 180 11.18 -2.50 -16.15
C GLN A 180 10.20 -3.63 -15.76
N LEU A 181 9.08 -3.27 -15.14
CA LEU A 181 8.05 -4.22 -14.75
C LEU A 181 7.55 -5.02 -15.95
N LEU A 182 7.54 -6.34 -15.80
CA LEU A 182 6.84 -7.27 -16.67
C LEU A 182 5.49 -7.65 -16.04
N PRO A 183 4.48 -8.10 -16.83
CA PRO A 183 3.17 -8.42 -16.28
C PRO A 183 3.18 -9.46 -15.15
N GLU A 184 4.11 -10.42 -15.17
CA GLU A 184 4.27 -11.49 -14.19
C GLU A 184 5.42 -11.24 -13.20
N ASP A 185 5.80 -9.97 -13.01
CA ASP A 185 6.89 -9.62 -12.12
C ASP A 185 6.57 -9.95 -10.65
N GLY A 186 7.28 -10.93 -10.09
CA GLY A 186 7.08 -11.41 -8.73
C GLY A 186 7.28 -10.33 -7.65
N ARG A 187 7.92 -9.20 -7.98
CA ARG A 187 8.06 -8.05 -7.07
C ARG A 187 6.70 -7.42 -6.75
N ILE A 188 5.77 -7.39 -7.71
CA ILE A 188 4.42 -6.87 -7.49
C ILE A 188 3.71 -7.72 -6.43
N GLN A 189 3.74 -9.04 -6.56
CA GLN A 189 3.14 -9.96 -5.58
C GLN A 189 3.79 -9.86 -4.19
N ALA A 190 5.09 -9.61 -4.14
CA ALA A 190 5.84 -9.44 -2.89
C ALA A 190 5.48 -8.15 -2.12
N THR A 191 4.82 -7.17 -2.75
CA THR A 191 4.29 -5.99 -2.03
C THR A 191 3.02 -6.29 -1.23
N LEU A 192 2.37 -7.42 -1.53
CA LEU A 192 1.18 -7.87 -0.81
C LEU A 192 1.62 -8.52 0.50
N TRP A 193 1.17 -8.01 1.64
CA TRP A 193 1.52 -8.55 2.97
C TRP A 193 0.36 -9.28 3.66
N SER A 194 -0.87 -9.08 3.19
CA SER A 194 -2.09 -9.60 3.82
C SER A 194 -2.42 -10.99 3.30
N TRP A 195 -3.37 -11.12 2.38
CA TRP A 195 -3.87 -12.37 1.84
C TRP A 195 -2.79 -13.23 1.20
N ALA A 196 -2.81 -14.53 1.46
CA ALA A 196 -2.01 -15.50 0.72
C ALA A 196 -2.46 -15.55 -0.75
N PRO A 197 -1.63 -16.07 -1.67
CA PRO A 197 -2.06 -16.34 -3.03
C PRO A 197 -3.37 -17.14 -3.05
N ASP A 198 -4.27 -16.77 -3.96
CA ASP A 198 -5.60 -17.37 -4.15
C ASP A 198 -6.59 -17.26 -2.97
N GLU A 199 -6.29 -16.45 -1.95
CA GLU A 199 -7.18 -16.15 -0.84
C GLU A 199 -7.81 -14.74 -0.96
N PRO A 200 -9.02 -14.51 -0.40
CA PRO A 200 -9.86 -15.45 0.33
C PRO A 200 -10.58 -16.46 -0.58
N ARG A 201 -10.47 -17.76 -0.25
CA ARG A 201 -11.22 -18.82 -0.95
C ARG A 201 -12.66 -18.89 -0.43
N ALA A 202 -13.63 -18.77 -1.32
CA ALA A 202 -15.05 -18.78 -0.98
C ALA A 202 -15.52 -20.01 -0.18
N THR A 203 -14.88 -21.17 -0.36
CA THR A 203 -15.24 -22.42 0.33
C THR A 203 -14.50 -22.63 1.64
N ALA A 204 -13.51 -21.80 1.98
CA ALA A 204 -12.68 -21.98 3.17
C ALA A 204 -13.30 -21.38 4.44
N GLY A 205 -14.34 -20.56 4.30
CA GLY A 205 -15.04 -19.88 5.40
C GLY A 205 -15.03 -18.36 5.23
N SER A 206 -15.60 -17.65 6.19
CA SER A 206 -15.74 -16.18 6.13
C SER A 206 -14.89 -15.44 7.17
N CYS A 207 -14.13 -16.17 8.00
CA CYS A 207 -13.27 -15.58 9.02
C CYS A 207 -11.81 -15.59 8.60
N THR A 208 -11.05 -14.57 8.98
CA THR A 208 -9.68 -14.41 8.54
C THR A 208 -8.69 -14.89 9.60
N LEU A 209 -7.83 -15.81 9.20
CA LEU A 209 -6.78 -16.40 10.01
C LEU A 209 -5.40 -15.98 9.48
N GLN A 210 -4.48 -15.58 10.35
CA GLN A 210 -3.07 -15.46 9.97
C GLN A 210 -2.43 -16.84 9.98
N ALA A 211 -1.95 -17.31 8.83
CA ALA A 211 -1.33 -18.63 8.66
C ALA A 211 0.13 -18.66 9.12
N ALA A 212 0.73 -19.86 9.08
CA ALA A 212 2.13 -20.11 9.48
C ALA A 212 3.17 -19.33 8.67
N ASN A 213 2.84 -18.85 7.47
CA ASN A 213 3.70 -18.00 6.65
C ASN A 213 3.45 -16.49 6.87
N GLY A 214 2.66 -16.13 7.89
CA GLY A 214 2.27 -14.75 8.19
C GLY A 214 1.18 -14.18 7.29
N ARG A 215 0.79 -14.86 6.20
CA ARG A 215 -0.25 -14.40 5.28
C ARG A 215 -1.64 -14.78 5.77
N TRP A 216 -2.66 -14.09 5.29
CA TRP A 216 -4.04 -14.32 5.68
C TRP A 216 -4.68 -15.39 4.80
N VAL A 217 -5.48 -16.25 5.42
CA VAL A 217 -6.29 -17.27 4.77
C VAL A 217 -7.71 -17.19 5.30
N ALA A 218 -8.68 -17.56 4.47
CA ALA A 218 -10.05 -17.73 4.95
C ALA A 218 -10.15 -19.06 5.73
N ALA A 219 -10.93 -19.06 6.80
CA ALA A 219 -11.14 -20.23 7.66
C ALA A 219 -12.56 -20.26 8.26
N PRO A 220 -13.04 -21.44 8.70
CA PRO A 220 -14.34 -21.56 9.35
C PRO A 220 -14.34 -20.84 10.71
N CYS A 221 -15.28 -19.93 10.92
CA CYS A 221 -15.37 -19.09 12.11
C CYS A 221 -15.52 -19.87 13.44
N GLU A 222 -16.01 -21.10 13.34
CA GLU A 222 -16.26 -22.02 14.44
C GLU A 222 -15.00 -22.76 14.92
N ALA A 223 -13.92 -22.73 14.14
CA ALA A 223 -12.68 -23.38 14.51
C ALA A 223 -12.02 -22.67 15.71
N PRO A 224 -11.51 -23.40 16.71
CA PRO A 224 -10.85 -22.79 17.85
C PRO A 224 -9.44 -22.32 17.46
N HIS A 225 -9.19 -21.01 17.51
CA HIS A 225 -7.87 -20.41 17.29
C HIS A 225 -7.61 -19.29 18.31
N PRO A 226 -6.35 -19.04 18.71
CA PRO A 226 -6.01 -17.84 19.47
C PRO A 226 -6.45 -16.58 18.70
N ALA A 227 -6.88 -15.53 19.41
CA ALA A 227 -7.21 -14.26 18.78
C ALA A 227 -6.06 -13.25 18.87
N ALA A 228 -5.85 -12.47 17.82
CA ALA A 228 -4.89 -11.38 17.77
C ALA A 228 -5.40 -10.16 18.54
N CYS A 229 -4.79 -9.89 19.69
CA CYS A 229 -5.15 -8.81 20.58
C CYS A 229 -4.09 -7.70 20.54
N LEU A 230 -4.51 -6.45 20.35
CA LEU A 230 -3.65 -5.28 20.39
C LEU A 230 -3.93 -4.49 21.66
N ASN A 231 -2.93 -4.29 22.51
CA ASN A 231 -3.10 -3.49 23.71
C ASN A 231 -2.99 -1.98 23.41
N ALA A 232 -3.31 -1.14 24.40
CA ALA A 232 -3.25 0.32 24.27
C ALA A 232 -1.83 0.87 23.96
N GLY A 233 -0.78 0.08 24.24
CA GLY A 233 0.61 0.40 23.89
C GLY A 233 1.02 -0.04 22.47
N GLY A 234 0.09 -0.54 21.66
CA GLY A 234 0.38 -1.01 20.30
C GLY A 234 1.16 -2.32 20.23
N THR A 235 1.17 -3.10 21.31
CA THR A 235 1.83 -4.41 21.36
C THR A 235 0.83 -5.53 21.06
N TRP A 236 1.20 -6.40 20.13
CA TRP A 236 0.42 -7.59 19.80
C TRP A 236 0.61 -8.69 20.84
N THR A 237 -0.50 -9.33 21.19
CA THR A 237 -0.56 -10.50 22.06
C THR A 237 -1.60 -11.48 21.50
N LEU A 238 -1.56 -12.73 21.94
CA LEU A 238 -2.59 -13.71 21.63
C LEU A 238 -3.43 -14.03 22.85
N THR A 239 -4.68 -14.42 22.65
CA THR A 239 -5.46 -15.02 23.74
C THR A 239 -4.78 -16.29 24.24
N PRO A 240 -4.74 -16.52 25.57
CA PRO A 240 -4.04 -17.68 26.14
C PRO A 240 -4.70 -19.01 25.75
N ASN A 241 -6.01 -18.99 25.50
CA ASN A 241 -6.76 -20.13 25.02
C ASN A 241 -7.33 -19.83 23.62
N PRO A 242 -7.36 -20.83 22.73
CA PRO A 242 -8.09 -20.73 21.47
C PRO A 242 -9.58 -20.48 21.68
N VAL A 243 -10.16 -19.63 20.84
CA VAL A 243 -11.58 -19.24 20.87
C VAL A 243 -12.17 -19.28 19.48
N ARG A 244 -13.50 -19.30 19.39
CA ARG A 244 -14.19 -19.03 18.13
C ARG A 244 -14.04 -17.57 17.74
N PHE A 245 -14.19 -17.26 16.44
CA PHE A 245 -13.99 -15.90 15.95
C PHE A 245 -14.94 -14.88 16.60
N ASP A 246 -16.19 -15.24 16.81
CA ASP A 246 -17.22 -14.41 17.46
C ASP A 246 -16.92 -14.11 18.94
N GLN A 247 -16.11 -14.94 19.58
CA GLN A 247 -15.67 -14.79 20.96
C GLN A 247 -14.37 -13.99 21.10
N ALA A 248 -13.65 -13.78 20.01
CA ALA A 248 -12.36 -13.07 19.99
C ALA A 248 -12.41 -11.67 20.65
N PRO A 249 -13.43 -10.81 20.41
CA PRO A 249 -13.53 -9.52 21.09
C PRO A 249 -13.55 -9.63 22.61
N LEU A 250 -14.38 -10.52 23.16
CA LEU A 250 -14.51 -10.71 24.60
C LEU A 250 -13.23 -11.32 25.21
N ALA A 251 -12.61 -12.27 24.50
CA ALA A 251 -11.39 -12.92 24.93
C ALA A 251 -10.19 -11.94 24.97
N CYS A 252 -10.08 -11.03 24.00
CA CYS A 252 -9.09 -9.97 24.03
C CYS A 252 -9.36 -8.95 25.15
N ALA A 253 -10.63 -8.58 25.37
CA ALA A 253 -10.99 -7.67 26.45
C ALA A 253 -10.59 -8.22 27.83
N ALA A 254 -10.69 -9.54 28.03
CA ALA A 254 -10.27 -10.20 29.26
C ALA A 254 -8.76 -10.10 29.56
N VAL A 255 -7.94 -9.76 28.57
CA VAL A 255 -6.49 -9.50 28.72
C VAL A 255 -6.13 -8.03 28.54
N ASN A 256 -7.10 -7.11 28.72
CA ASN A 256 -6.94 -5.66 28.59
C ASN A 256 -6.41 -5.23 27.20
N ALA A 257 -6.89 -5.88 26.15
CA ALA A 257 -6.54 -5.59 24.77
C ALA A 257 -7.76 -5.66 23.86
N ASP A 258 -7.65 -5.13 22.65
CA ASP A 258 -8.72 -5.17 21.66
C ASP A 258 -8.46 -6.24 20.60
N PHE A 259 -9.50 -6.96 20.20
CA PHE A 259 -9.42 -7.77 18.98
C PHE A 259 -9.17 -6.84 17.79
N ALA A 260 -8.08 -7.06 17.06
CA ALA A 260 -7.53 -6.06 16.15
C ALA A 260 -7.13 -6.62 14.78
N LEU A 261 -6.95 -5.69 13.84
CA LEU A 261 -6.59 -5.95 12.45
C LEU A 261 -5.23 -5.30 12.16
N PRO A 262 -4.20 -6.05 11.75
CA PRO A 262 -2.99 -5.46 11.20
C PRO A 262 -3.32 -4.64 9.95
N ARG A 263 -2.83 -3.40 9.88
CA ARG A 263 -3.10 -2.47 8.77
C ARG A 263 -1.91 -2.24 7.83
N THR A 264 -0.74 -2.79 8.17
CA THR A 264 0.50 -2.69 7.40
C THR A 264 1.27 -4.01 7.46
N GLY A 265 2.21 -4.21 6.53
CA GLY A 265 3.10 -5.37 6.56
C GLY A 265 3.89 -5.48 7.87
N ASN A 266 4.37 -4.35 8.42
CA ASN A 266 5.05 -4.32 9.72
C ASN A 266 4.16 -4.78 10.88
N GLN A 267 2.91 -4.32 10.94
CA GLN A 267 1.98 -4.79 11.98
C GLN A 267 1.67 -6.28 11.83
N ASN A 268 1.56 -6.76 10.59
CA ASN A 268 1.31 -8.17 10.32
C ASN A 268 2.51 -9.05 10.69
N ALA A 269 3.74 -8.60 10.39
CA ALA A 269 4.98 -9.27 10.78
C ALA A 269 5.16 -9.32 12.30
N ARG A 270 4.84 -8.23 13.02
CA ARG A 270 4.82 -8.20 14.49
C ARG A 270 3.83 -9.21 15.07
N LEU A 271 2.60 -9.28 14.52
CA LEU A 271 1.62 -10.27 14.93
C LEU A 271 2.15 -11.70 14.68
N HIS A 272 2.74 -11.94 13.51
CA HIS A 272 3.28 -13.25 13.15
C HIS A 272 4.41 -13.68 14.09
N ALA A 273 5.30 -12.75 14.47
CA ALA A 273 6.36 -13.02 15.44
C ALA A 273 5.84 -13.47 16.80
N VAL A 274 4.69 -12.94 17.24
CA VAL A 274 4.03 -13.35 18.49
C VAL A 274 3.26 -14.66 18.33
N ALA A 275 2.66 -14.91 17.16
CA ALA A 275 1.99 -16.17 16.86
C ALA A 275 2.97 -17.35 16.70
N GLY A 276 4.22 -17.05 16.35
CA GLY A 276 5.27 -18.04 16.16
C GLY A 276 5.08 -18.88 14.89
N PRO A 277 5.92 -19.92 14.71
CA PRO A 277 6.00 -20.68 13.45
C PRO A 277 4.73 -21.50 13.16
N ALA A 278 3.89 -21.75 14.16
CA ALA A 278 2.60 -22.42 13.95
C ALA A 278 1.54 -21.48 13.35
N GLY A 279 1.71 -20.17 13.49
CA GLY A 279 0.70 -19.17 13.12
C GLY A 279 -0.65 -19.44 13.80
N GLY A 280 -1.73 -19.21 13.06
CA GLY A 280 -3.08 -19.62 13.43
C GLY A 280 -3.82 -18.65 14.35
N ALA A 281 -3.60 -17.35 14.21
CA ALA A 281 -4.31 -16.33 15.00
C ALA A 281 -5.48 -15.72 14.23
N TRP A 282 -6.65 -15.59 14.85
CA TRP A 282 -7.75 -14.80 14.30
C TRP A 282 -7.33 -13.33 14.17
N VAL A 283 -7.65 -12.69 13.05
CA VAL A 283 -7.52 -11.23 12.89
C VAL A 283 -8.90 -10.61 12.69
N ARG A 284 -9.09 -9.35 13.12
CA ARG A 284 -10.41 -8.68 13.05
C ARG A 284 -10.77 -8.26 11.62
N TYR A 285 -10.98 -9.24 10.77
CA TYR A 285 -11.45 -9.09 9.39
C TYR A 285 -12.32 -10.28 9.04
N LEU A 286 -13.42 -10.01 8.33
CA LEU A 286 -14.23 -11.04 7.71
C LEU A 286 -13.80 -11.11 6.25
N ALA A 287 -13.46 -12.30 5.79
CA ALA A 287 -13.31 -12.58 4.37
C ALA A 287 -14.66 -12.29 3.72
N ALA A 288 -14.77 -11.19 2.97
CA ALA A 288 -15.91 -11.02 2.10
C ALA A 288 -15.95 -12.23 1.16
N THR A 289 -17.12 -12.84 0.96
CA THR A 289 -17.33 -13.68 -0.23
C THR A 289 -16.91 -12.83 -1.42
N ALA A 290 -15.89 -13.29 -2.15
CA ALA A 290 -15.36 -12.56 -3.30
C ALA A 290 -16.52 -12.01 -4.15
N PRO A 291 -16.43 -10.76 -4.66
CA PRO A 291 -17.27 -10.37 -5.79
C PRO A 291 -17.14 -11.48 -6.84
N GLY A 292 -18.26 -11.93 -7.41
CA GLY A 292 -18.28 -12.98 -8.43
C GLY A 292 -17.24 -12.71 -9.52
N PRO A 293 -16.78 -13.77 -10.23
CA PRO A 293 -15.61 -13.69 -11.11
C PRO A 293 -15.70 -12.45 -11.99
N ALA A 294 -14.62 -11.64 -11.97
CA ALA A 294 -14.44 -10.57 -12.94
C ALA A 294 -14.71 -11.16 -14.32
N ALA A 295 -15.65 -10.54 -15.05
CA ALA A 295 -15.99 -10.97 -16.39
C ALA A 295 -14.68 -11.12 -17.18
N THR A 296 -14.45 -12.31 -17.73
CA THR A 296 -13.33 -12.60 -18.62
C THR A 296 -13.42 -11.68 -19.83
N THR A 297 -12.80 -10.51 -19.74
CA THR A 297 -12.56 -9.68 -20.91
C THR A 297 -11.49 -10.40 -21.71
N THR A 298 -11.92 -11.10 -22.76
CA THR A 298 -11.04 -11.59 -23.82
C THR A 298 -10.14 -10.43 -24.26
N PRO A 299 -8.81 -10.61 -24.30
CA PRO A 299 -7.92 -9.57 -24.81
C PRO A 299 -8.37 -9.19 -26.22
N ALA A 300 -8.60 -7.91 -26.45
CA ALA A 300 -8.81 -7.42 -27.81
C ALA A 300 -7.59 -7.80 -28.66
N PRO A 301 -7.78 -8.38 -29.86
CA PRO A 301 -6.66 -8.74 -30.72
C PRO A 301 -5.84 -7.49 -31.05
N ALA A 302 -4.52 -7.61 -30.98
CA ALA A 302 -3.59 -6.54 -31.30
C ALA A 302 -3.91 -5.94 -32.70
N PRO A 303 -3.85 -4.61 -32.87
CA PRO A 303 -3.99 -4.01 -34.18
C PRO A 303 -2.91 -4.58 -35.11
N ARG A 304 -3.32 -5.06 -36.28
CA ARG A 304 -2.38 -5.45 -37.33
C ARG A 304 -1.57 -4.23 -37.72
N GLU A 305 -0.26 -4.27 -37.52
CA GLU A 305 0.66 -3.30 -38.08
C GLU A 305 0.51 -3.28 -39.61
N LEU A 306 0.24 -2.09 -40.15
CA LEU A 306 0.39 -1.80 -41.56
C LEU A 306 1.88 -1.82 -41.89
N ARG A 307 2.22 -2.55 -42.96
CA ARG A 307 3.57 -2.71 -43.51
C ARG A 307 4.24 -1.39 -43.86
#